data_AF-A0A6A4T5E8-F1
#
_entry.id   AF-A0A6A4T5E8-F1
#
_cell.length_a   1.000
_cell.length_b   1.000
_cell.length_c   1.000
_cell.angle_alpha   90.00
_cell.angle_beta   90.00
_cell.angle_gamma   90.00
#
_symmetry.space_group_name_H-M   'P 1'
#
loop_
_entity.id
_entity.type
_entity.pdbx_description
1 polymer ?
#
loop_
_entity_poly.entity_id
_entity_poly.type
_entity_poly.pdbx_seq_one_letter_code
_entity_poly.pdbx_strand_id
1 'polypeptide(L)'
;MLLAHFQQLSKQAVQFCTEGPLSLDPHWSAYCQKDAPKQRPTAGRKTKPSKPKPEKSTNEGSKAGTAKPKIKSTAAAHAQASLTQVLNRGKFKKVGETISVQTGDTLELRCRGKPVKWSVPSYLEEDDDGRLRTVQHERYGVLTLVNSTGADTGEYACYPMYCEDTDCRKEYDKAVKVFVFFPDPQELFVPSADYYEVIQLRTNWPTVLPCQVTSPGAKVTLHREFPPVEVAVDGTEISFNVKKGFTIHRPRPHHAGALYCVASLGNLRQSSTKYMLIYVNYPMAPPAPVIQASSGSVVVGENLRVGCTVMGEQDVAVEFTWEYPGQQIGRPLYTQESVSPVGGGAARQQSQSVLLVDEVRSVDQGTYTCTAQNLQGAKSVSATVKVVPKAKPKKP
;
A
#
# COMPACT_ATOMS: atom_id res chain seq x y z
N MET A 1 -18.50 -16.82 11.60
CA MET A 1 -18.05 -18.18 11.23
C MET A 1 -16.95 -18.20 10.17
N LEU A 2 -17.02 -17.39 9.10
CA LEU A 2 -15.98 -17.35 8.05
C LEU A 2 -14.60 -16.82 8.50
N LEU A 3 -14.55 -15.84 9.42
CA LEU A 3 -13.28 -15.34 9.96
C LEU A 3 -12.52 -16.39 10.81
N ALA A 4 -13.25 -17.22 11.56
CA ALA A 4 -12.67 -18.29 12.36
C ALA A 4 -12.09 -19.41 11.47
N HIS A 5 -12.69 -19.65 10.30
CA HIS A 5 -12.21 -20.62 9.33
C HIS A 5 -10.90 -20.17 8.64
N PHE A 6 -10.72 -18.86 8.43
CA PHE A 6 -9.49 -18.28 7.87
C PHE A 6 -8.33 -18.30 8.87
N GLN A 7 -8.59 -18.04 10.15
CA GLN A 7 -7.58 -18.12 11.22
C GLN A 7 -7.16 -19.57 11.53
N GLN A 8 -8.02 -20.55 11.28
CA GLN A 8 -7.66 -21.97 11.41
C GLN A 8 -6.69 -22.41 10.29
N LEU A 9 -6.89 -21.90 9.05
CA LEU A 9 -6.03 -22.19 7.91
C LEU A 9 -4.65 -21.52 8.02
N SER A 10 -4.58 -20.31 8.61
CA SER A 10 -3.28 -19.65 8.85
C SER A 10 -2.44 -20.36 9.90
N LYS A 11 -3.06 -20.99 10.90
CA LYS A 11 -2.36 -21.81 11.91
C LYS A 11 -1.86 -23.14 11.34
N GLN A 12 -2.59 -23.76 10.40
CA GLN A 12 -2.12 -24.97 9.71
C GLN A 12 -0.94 -24.69 8.77
N ALA A 13 -0.88 -23.52 8.14
CA ALA A 13 0.25 -23.16 7.26
C ALA A 13 1.58 -22.97 8.00
N VAL A 14 1.56 -22.53 9.27
CA VAL A 14 2.76 -22.32 10.09
C VAL A 14 3.36 -23.64 10.59
N GLN A 15 2.53 -24.67 10.77
CA GLN A 15 2.98 -25.97 11.29
C GLN A 15 3.69 -26.84 10.24
N PHE A 16 3.53 -26.54 8.94
CA PHE A 16 4.22 -27.26 7.86
C PHE A 16 5.68 -26.83 7.61
N CYS A 17 6.16 -25.75 8.25
CA CYS A 17 7.53 -25.25 8.05
C CYS A 17 8.57 -25.79 9.06
N THR A 18 8.15 -26.54 10.08
CA THR A 18 9.04 -26.96 11.18
C THR A 18 9.46 -28.43 11.14
N GLU A 19 8.91 -29.24 10.24
CA GLU A 19 9.26 -30.66 10.10
C GLU A 19 9.73 -30.95 8.66
N GLY A 20 11.01 -31.29 8.50
CA GLY A 20 11.54 -31.80 7.22
C GLY A 20 11.73 -33.33 7.26
N PRO A 21 12.01 -33.98 6.13
CA PRO A 21 11.24 -33.98 4.90
C PRO A 21 10.72 -35.40 4.59
N LEU A 22 9.46 -35.53 4.20
CA LEU A 22 9.00 -36.67 3.42
C LEU A 22 8.11 -36.16 2.27
N SER A 23 8.71 -36.13 1.07
CA SER A 23 8.06 -36.47 -0.21
C SER A 23 6.77 -35.72 -0.59
N LEU A 24 6.88 -34.60 -1.34
CA LEU A 24 6.38 -34.42 -2.73
C LEU A 24 6.29 -32.93 -3.16
N ASP A 25 6.55 -32.73 -4.46
CA ASP A 25 6.42 -31.56 -5.38
C ASP A 25 7.41 -30.36 -5.34
N PRO A 26 7.96 -29.91 -6.51
CA PRO A 26 9.12 -29.00 -6.57
C PRO A 26 8.79 -27.50 -6.60
N HIS A 27 7.52 -27.09 -6.43
CA HIS A 27 7.10 -25.70 -6.72
C HIS A 27 7.09 -24.75 -5.50
N TRP A 28 7.51 -25.19 -4.31
CA TRP A 28 7.40 -24.42 -3.06
C TRP A 28 8.74 -23.91 -2.47
N SER A 29 9.90 -24.32 -2.99
CA SER A 29 11.20 -24.05 -2.36
C SER A 29 11.72 -22.60 -2.44
N ALA A 30 10.98 -21.66 -3.05
CA ALA A 30 11.47 -20.29 -3.30
C ALA A 30 11.15 -19.28 -2.17
N TYR A 31 10.33 -19.62 -1.18
CA TYR A 31 9.80 -18.64 -0.21
C TYR A 31 10.49 -18.60 1.17
N CYS A 32 11.45 -19.47 1.47
CA CYS A 32 12.08 -19.54 2.80
C CYS A 32 13.45 -18.85 2.95
N GLN A 33 13.94 -18.09 1.95
CA GLN A 33 15.29 -17.52 1.98
C GLN A 33 15.34 -16.02 1.72
N LYS A 34 14.78 -15.22 2.63
CA LYS A 34 15.22 -13.83 2.86
C LYS A 34 14.98 -13.47 4.32
N ASP A 35 15.94 -13.80 5.19
CA ASP A 35 16.27 -13.00 6.39
C ASP A 35 17.50 -13.61 7.08
N ALA A 36 18.69 -13.14 6.69
CA ALA A 36 19.91 -13.33 7.45
C ALA A 36 20.82 -12.09 7.29
N PRO A 37 21.28 -11.45 8.38
CA PRO A 37 22.11 -10.26 8.32
C PRO A 37 23.58 -10.64 8.01
N LYS A 38 24.15 -10.09 6.92
CA LYS A 38 25.56 -10.30 6.57
C LYS A 38 26.49 -9.36 7.35
N GLN A 39 27.33 -9.95 8.20
CA GLN A 39 28.49 -9.31 8.85
C GLN A 39 29.62 -9.04 7.84
N ARG A 40 30.37 -7.96 8.03
CA ARG A 40 31.53 -7.56 7.22
C ARG A 40 32.82 -7.79 8.03
N PRO A 41 33.87 -8.47 7.51
CA PRO A 41 35.16 -8.51 8.17
C PRO A 41 36.07 -7.36 7.73
N THR A 42 36.80 -6.84 8.71
CA THR A 42 37.91 -5.87 8.62
C THR A 42 39.23 -6.55 8.27
N ALA A 43 40.09 -5.89 7.48
CA ALA A 43 41.54 -5.91 7.66
C ALA A 43 42.21 -4.70 6.96
N GLY A 44 42.96 -3.89 7.73
CA GLY A 44 43.98 -2.96 7.22
C GLY A 44 45.20 -3.74 6.71
N ARG A 45 46.33 -3.16 6.30
CA ARG A 45 46.97 -1.84 6.43
C ARG A 45 48.23 -2.01 5.56
N LYS A 46 48.74 -1.02 4.81
CA LYS A 46 49.87 -0.15 5.22
C LYS A 46 50.34 0.63 3.98
N THR A 47 50.21 1.96 3.98
CA THR A 47 51.24 2.99 4.31
C THR A 47 52.34 3.07 3.24
N LYS A 48 52.85 4.21 2.76
CA LYS A 48 52.86 5.67 3.06
C LYS A 48 53.93 6.23 2.06
N PRO A 49 54.49 7.45 2.19
CA PRO A 49 53.90 8.79 2.31
C PRO A 49 54.63 9.83 1.41
N SER A 50 54.06 11.03 1.23
CA SER A 50 54.74 12.29 1.58
C SER A 50 53.84 13.52 1.32
N LYS A 51 53.75 14.35 2.36
CA LYS A 51 53.35 15.78 2.38
C LYS A 51 54.63 16.63 2.22
N PRO A 52 54.66 17.99 2.24
CA PRO A 52 53.57 18.99 2.41
C PRO A 52 53.63 20.23 1.44
N LYS A 53 52.57 21.05 1.51
CA LYS A 53 52.44 22.51 1.16
C LYS A 53 53.37 23.40 2.06
N PRO A 54 53.50 24.76 1.97
CA PRO A 54 52.53 25.78 1.50
C PRO A 54 53.07 27.13 0.89
N GLU A 55 52.12 27.96 0.43
CA GLU A 55 52.01 29.45 0.55
C GLU A 55 52.93 30.52 -0.11
N LYS A 56 52.27 31.70 -0.30
CA LYS A 56 52.72 33.12 -0.52
C LYS A 56 52.92 33.61 -1.96
N SER A 57 52.07 34.53 -2.45
CA SER A 57 52.00 36.01 -2.26
C SER A 57 53.13 36.74 -3.02
N THR A 58 52.83 37.58 -4.03
CA THR A 58 52.85 39.08 -4.13
C THR A 58 53.54 39.36 -5.49
N ASN A 59 53.34 40.42 -6.29
CA ASN A 59 52.91 41.80 -6.07
C ASN A 59 52.58 42.47 -7.43
N GLU A 60 51.77 43.53 -7.36
CA GLU A 60 51.80 44.82 -8.10
C GLU A 60 51.76 44.91 -9.65
N GLY A 61 50.91 45.83 -10.15
CA GLY A 61 51.10 46.40 -11.50
C GLY A 61 49.90 47.07 -12.20
N SER A 62 49.27 48.05 -11.57
CA SER A 62 48.46 49.17 -12.11
C SER A 62 48.29 49.35 -13.65
N LYS A 63 47.05 49.40 -14.16
CA LYS A 63 46.34 50.60 -14.69
C LYS A 63 45.11 50.30 -15.58
N ALA A 64 44.05 51.06 -15.28
CA ALA A 64 42.85 51.48 -16.01
C ALA A 64 42.51 50.93 -17.43
N GLY A 65 41.25 50.53 -17.61
CA GLY A 65 40.63 50.36 -18.94
C GLY A 65 39.17 49.88 -18.93
N THR A 66 38.23 50.84 -19.00
CA THR A 66 36.91 50.79 -19.68
C THR A 66 35.95 49.61 -19.49
N ALA A 67 34.77 49.93 -18.96
CA ALA A 67 33.57 49.10 -18.92
C ALA A 67 32.99 48.79 -20.33
N LYS A 68 32.55 47.53 -20.53
CA LYS A 68 31.44 47.10 -21.43
C LYS A 68 30.98 45.68 -21.03
N PRO A 69 29.76 45.25 -21.41
CA PRO A 69 28.78 44.76 -20.44
C PRO A 69 28.77 43.23 -20.26
N LYS A 70 28.33 42.80 -19.06
CA LYS A 70 27.97 41.42 -18.74
C LYS A 70 26.98 40.90 -19.77
N ILE A 71 27.39 39.92 -20.57
CA ILE A 71 26.49 39.00 -21.28
C ILE A 71 25.70 38.28 -20.19
N LYS A 72 24.44 38.70 -20.00
CA LYS A 72 23.47 37.88 -19.28
C LYS A 72 23.36 36.57 -20.06
N SER A 73 23.81 35.48 -19.46
CA SER A 73 23.41 34.15 -19.91
C SER A 73 21.88 34.13 -19.84
N THR A 74 21.24 34.17 -21.00
CA THR A 74 19.84 33.78 -21.13
C THR A 74 19.77 32.36 -20.61
N ALA A 75 19.19 32.20 -19.42
CA ALA A 75 18.78 30.90 -18.90
C ALA A 75 18.05 30.20 -20.05
N ALA A 76 18.60 29.06 -20.48
CA ALA A 76 17.91 28.20 -21.43
C ALA A 76 16.55 27.91 -20.81
N ALA A 77 15.49 28.46 -21.40
CA ALA A 77 14.13 28.16 -21.00
C ALA A 77 14.01 26.63 -21.01
N HIS A 78 13.89 26.02 -19.84
CA HIS A 78 13.66 24.59 -19.72
C HIS A 78 12.38 24.31 -20.50
N ALA A 79 12.52 23.78 -21.71
CA ALA A 79 11.40 23.45 -22.57
C ALA A 79 10.58 22.40 -21.82
N GLN A 80 9.37 22.79 -21.39
CA GLN A 80 8.44 21.90 -20.71
C GLN A 80 8.25 20.64 -21.55
N ALA A 81 8.31 19.47 -20.89
CA ALA A 81 8.06 18.21 -21.55
C ALA A 81 6.71 18.29 -22.27
N SER A 82 6.69 17.83 -23.52
CA SER A 82 5.51 17.84 -24.37
C SER A 82 5.35 16.49 -25.02
N LEU A 83 4.11 16.04 -25.11
CA LEU A 83 3.74 14.76 -25.66
C LEU A 83 2.97 15.00 -26.98
N THR A 84 3.31 14.23 -28.00
CA THR A 84 2.71 14.32 -29.33
C THR A 84 2.43 12.93 -29.87
N GLN A 85 1.26 12.73 -30.46
CA GLN A 85 0.93 11.53 -31.22
C GLN A 85 1.48 11.68 -32.64
N VAL A 86 2.16 10.65 -33.13
CA VAL A 86 2.62 10.57 -34.51
C VAL A 86 1.52 9.92 -35.33
N LEU A 87 0.91 10.67 -36.25
CA LEU A 87 -0.19 10.17 -37.07
C LEU A 87 0.32 9.50 -38.35
N ASN A 88 1.30 10.14 -38.97
CA ASN A 88 1.96 9.70 -40.19
C ASN A 88 3.35 10.31 -40.23
N ARG A 89 4.21 9.84 -41.14
CA ARG A 89 5.54 10.43 -41.35
C ARG A 89 5.44 11.96 -41.51
N GLY A 90 6.05 12.69 -40.58
CA GLY A 90 6.08 14.15 -40.55
C GLY A 90 4.82 14.86 -40.02
N LYS A 91 3.74 14.13 -39.68
CA LYS A 91 2.50 14.69 -39.13
C LYS A 91 2.36 14.34 -37.64
N PHE A 92 2.39 15.37 -36.81
CA PHE A 92 2.31 15.25 -35.35
C PHE A 92 1.09 15.98 -34.82
N LYS A 93 0.40 15.39 -33.85
CA LYS A 93 -0.71 16.01 -33.13
C LYS A 93 -0.33 16.17 -31.66
N LYS A 94 -0.43 17.38 -31.12
CA LYS A 94 -0.27 17.59 -29.67
C LYS A 94 -1.40 16.84 -28.95
N VAL A 95 -1.04 16.01 -27.97
CA VAL A 95 -2.05 15.27 -27.19
C VAL A 95 -2.61 16.14 -26.07
N GLY A 96 -3.91 16.03 -25.85
CA GLY A 96 -4.59 16.58 -24.67
C GLY A 96 -4.55 15.59 -23.51
N GLU A 97 -5.56 15.64 -22.64
CA GLU A 97 -5.68 14.66 -21.55
C GLU A 97 -6.06 13.25 -22.03
N THR A 98 -6.76 13.16 -23.15
CA THR A 98 -7.27 11.91 -23.70
C THR A 98 -7.08 11.85 -25.21
N ILE A 99 -6.82 10.66 -25.74
CA ILE A 99 -6.89 10.37 -27.18
C ILE A 99 -7.61 9.04 -27.41
N SER A 100 -8.09 8.83 -28.64
CA SER A 100 -8.66 7.55 -29.06
C SER A 100 -7.90 7.04 -30.29
N VAL A 101 -7.53 5.77 -30.27
CA VAL A 101 -6.86 5.04 -31.36
C VAL A 101 -7.71 3.81 -31.65
N GLN A 102 -7.99 3.49 -32.92
CA GLN A 102 -8.80 2.31 -33.21
C GLN A 102 -8.02 1.03 -32.88
N THR A 103 -8.71 0.00 -32.41
CA THR A 103 -8.10 -1.32 -32.22
C THR A 103 -7.52 -1.83 -33.54
N GLY A 104 -6.36 -2.46 -33.48
CA GLY A 104 -5.56 -2.90 -34.63
C GLY A 104 -4.58 -1.86 -35.15
N ASP A 105 -4.82 -0.56 -34.89
CA ASP A 105 -3.90 0.50 -35.30
C ASP A 105 -2.65 0.53 -34.41
N THR A 106 -1.61 1.21 -34.91
CA THR A 106 -0.38 1.46 -34.15
C THR A 106 -0.47 2.78 -33.41
N LEU A 107 -0.27 2.75 -32.09
CA LEU A 107 -0.05 3.95 -31.28
C LEU A 107 1.44 4.31 -31.33
N GLU A 108 1.75 5.53 -31.79
CA GLU A 108 3.10 6.08 -31.67
C GLU A 108 3.06 7.43 -30.93
N LEU A 109 3.70 7.48 -29.76
CA LEU A 109 3.82 8.66 -28.91
C LEU A 109 5.27 9.14 -28.88
N ARG A 110 5.45 10.44 -29.03
CA ARG A 110 6.74 11.12 -28.93
C ARG A 110 6.73 12.09 -27.77
N CYS A 111 7.67 11.94 -26.86
CA CYS A 111 7.84 12.79 -25.69
C CYS A 111 9.17 13.54 -25.76
N ARG A 112 9.14 14.87 -25.68
CA ARG A 112 10.36 15.69 -25.67
C ARG A 112 11.08 15.57 -24.32
N GLY A 113 12.36 15.23 -24.37
CA GLY A 113 13.24 15.13 -23.20
C GLY A 113 14.51 14.31 -23.49
N LYS A 114 15.51 14.43 -22.62
CA LYS A 114 16.82 13.77 -22.76
C LYS A 114 17.41 13.42 -21.38
N PRO A 115 17.34 12.16 -20.92
CA PRO A 115 16.47 11.08 -21.41
C PRO A 115 15.04 11.20 -20.84
N VAL A 116 14.13 10.34 -21.30
CA VAL A 116 12.79 10.17 -20.72
C VAL A 116 12.54 8.71 -20.38
N LYS A 117 11.64 8.45 -19.44
CA LYS A 117 11.17 7.12 -19.08
C LYS A 117 9.65 7.04 -19.24
N TRP A 118 9.17 5.96 -19.84
CA TRP A 118 7.75 5.71 -20.03
C TRP A 118 7.16 4.92 -18.86
N SER A 119 5.84 5.00 -18.72
CA SER A 119 4.98 4.14 -17.92
C SER A 119 3.74 3.86 -18.75
N VAL A 120 3.33 2.61 -18.76
CA VAL A 120 2.20 2.09 -19.53
C VAL A 120 1.29 1.27 -18.59
N PRO A 121 0.09 0.82 -19.04
CA PRO A 121 -0.67 -0.19 -18.30
C PRO A 121 0.19 -1.40 -17.91
N SER A 122 0.06 -1.90 -16.67
CA SER A 122 0.98 -2.90 -16.10
C SER A 122 1.07 -4.19 -16.91
N TYR A 123 -0.05 -4.64 -17.51
CA TYR A 123 -0.06 -5.87 -18.31
C TYR A 123 0.88 -5.77 -19.53
N LEU A 124 1.08 -4.57 -20.10
CA LEU A 124 2.02 -4.35 -21.20
C LEU A 124 3.48 -4.37 -20.77
N GLU A 125 3.77 -4.19 -19.48
CA GLU A 125 5.12 -4.37 -18.95
C GLU A 125 5.42 -5.85 -18.65
N GLU A 126 4.38 -6.64 -18.37
CA GLU A 126 4.46 -8.08 -18.07
C GLU A 126 4.52 -8.94 -19.34
N ASP A 127 3.80 -8.54 -20.40
CA ASP A 127 3.77 -9.23 -21.69
C ASP A 127 4.95 -8.82 -22.60
N ASP A 128 6.00 -9.65 -22.66
CA ASP A 128 7.12 -9.48 -23.60
C ASP A 128 6.83 -10.10 -24.97
N ASP A 129 5.73 -9.68 -25.60
CA ASP A 129 5.31 -10.14 -26.94
C ASP A 129 5.93 -9.33 -28.09
N GLY A 130 6.75 -8.32 -27.77
CA GLY A 130 7.41 -7.43 -28.73
C GLY A 130 6.51 -6.37 -29.36
N ARG A 131 5.22 -6.26 -28.99
CA ARG A 131 4.32 -5.21 -29.50
C ARG A 131 4.65 -3.83 -28.97
N LEU A 132 5.13 -3.74 -27.72
CA LEU A 132 5.56 -2.50 -27.09
C LEU A 132 7.05 -2.25 -27.33
N ARG A 133 7.40 -1.07 -27.85
CA ARG A 133 8.77 -0.66 -28.05
C ARG A 133 8.99 0.78 -27.61
N THR A 134 10.00 1.00 -26.77
CA THR A 134 10.45 2.34 -26.37
C THR A 134 11.85 2.63 -26.89
N VAL A 135 12.04 3.76 -27.58
CA VAL A 135 13.32 4.17 -28.16
C VAL A 135 13.67 5.58 -27.69
N GLN A 136 14.89 5.76 -27.16
CA GLN A 136 15.42 7.06 -26.79
C GLN A 136 16.24 7.64 -27.95
N HIS A 137 15.89 8.85 -28.40
CA HIS A 137 16.68 9.67 -29.32
C HIS A 137 17.35 10.83 -28.59
N GLU A 138 18.19 11.61 -29.27
CA GLU A 138 18.96 12.69 -28.64
C GLU A 138 18.12 13.76 -27.90
N ARG A 139 16.87 14.01 -28.31
CA ARG A 139 16.04 15.10 -27.77
C ARG A 139 14.62 14.67 -27.39
N TYR A 140 14.27 13.41 -27.61
CA TYR A 140 12.94 12.88 -27.36
C TYR A 140 12.98 11.37 -27.22
N GLY A 141 12.02 10.81 -26.47
CA GLY A 141 11.72 9.39 -26.49
C GLY A 141 10.51 9.11 -27.38
N VAL A 142 10.47 7.92 -27.96
CA VAL A 142 9.35 7.39 -28.74
C VAL A 142 8.86 6.12 -28.06
N LEU A 143 7.54 5.99 -27.94
CA LEU A 143 6.84 4.77 -27.56
C LEU A 143 5.98 4.34 -28.75
N THR A 144 6.13 3.09 -29.17
CA THR A 144 5.36 2.47 -30.24
C THR A 144 4.68 1.24 -29.69
N LEU A 145 3.38 1.12 -29.95
CA LEU A 145 2.57 -0.05 -29.62
C LEU A 145 1.83 -0.48 -30.89
N VAL A 146 2.20 -1.63 -31.44
CA VAL A 146 1.57 -2.23 -32.63
C VAL A 146 0.50 -3.25 -32.22
N ASN A 147 -0.42 -3.61 -33.13
CA ASN A 147 -1.52 -4.54 -32.83
C ASN A 147 -2.25 -4.19 -31.52
N SER A 148 -2.75 -2.95 -31.43
CA SER A 148 -3.50 -2.51 -30.26
C SER A 148 -4.87 -3.20 -30.15
N THR A 149 -5.35 -3.33 -28.92
CA THR A 149 -6.57 -4.05 -28.50
C THR A 149 -7.29 -3.22 -27.44
N GLY A 150 -8.53 -3.57 -27.11
CA GLY A 150 -9.27 -2.90 -26.03
C GLY A 150 -8.54 -2.95 -24.69
N ALA A 151 -7.78 -4.02 -24.42
CA ALA A 151 -6.98 -4.20 -23.22
C ALA A 151 -5.89 -3.13 -23.05
N ASP A 152 -5.38 -2.56 -24.14
CA ASP A 152 -4.32 -1.55 -24.12
C ASP A 152 -4.83 -0.18 -23.60
N THR A 153 -6.13 -0.05 -23.34
CA THR A 153 -6.72 1.19 -22.80
C THR A 153 -6.20 1.51 -21.41
N GLY A 154 -5.69 2.72 -21.22
CA GLY A 154 -5.20 3.17 -19.91
C GLY A 154 -4.36 4.44 -19.92
N GLU A 155 -3.71 4.71 -18.80
CA GLU A 155 -2.80 5.86 -18.65
C GLU A 155 -1.41 5.53 -19.21
N TYR A 156 -0.95 6.37 -20.14
CA TYR A 156 0.41 6.40 -20.64
C TYR A 156 1.08 7.66 -20.13
N ALA A 157 2.25 7.51 -19.51
CA ALA A 157 2.98 8.63 -18.93
C ALA A 157 4.43 8.67 -19.40
N CYS A 158 4.90 9.87 -19.69
CA CYS A 158 6.30 10.16 -19.95
C CYS A 158 6.88 10.96 -18.79
N TYR A 159 7.94 10.45 -18.20
CA TYR A 159 8.69 11.08 -17.11
C TYR A 159 10.01 11.62 -17.66
N PRO A 160 10.25 12.94 -17.58
CA PRO A 160 11.59 13.48 -17.74
C PRO A 160 12.53 12.86 -16.71
N MET A 161 13.75 12.54 -17.14
CA MET A 161 14.77 12.00 -16.25
C MET A 161 15.80 13.10 -15.95
N TYR A 162 16.11 13.26 -14.68
CA TYR A 162 17.26 14.02 -14.23
C TYR A 162 18.41 13.05 -13.98
N CYS A 163 19.49 13.20 -14.73
CA CYS A 163 20.67 12.34 -14.62
C CYS A 163 21.87 13.15 -14.12
N GLU A 164 22.49 12.69 -13.05
CA GLU A 164 23.77 13.18 -12.54
C GLU A 164 24.77 12.02 -12.63
N ASP A 165 25.77 12.17 -13.50
CA ASP A 165 26.69 11.10 -13.91
C ASP A 165 25.97 9.82 -14.41
N THR A 166 25.87 8.81 -13.55
CA THR A 166 25.22 7.51 -13.83
C THR A 166 23.89 7.33 -13.12
N ASP A 167 23.56 8.20 -12.16
CA ASP A 167 22.30 8.12 -11.42
C ASP A 167 21.23 8.93 -12.14
N CYS A 168 20.17 8.27 -12.56
CA CYS A 168 19.06 8.87 -13.28
C CYS A 168 17.77 8.66 -12.50
N ARG A 169 17.10 9.76 -12.14
CA ARG A 169 15.81 9.73 -11.42
C ARG A 169 14.68 10.34 -12.24
N LYS A 170 13.48 9.79 -12.06
CA LYS A 170 12.24 10.33 -12.64
C LYS A 170 11.86 11.64 -11.95
N GLU A 171 11.56 12.66 -12.72
CA GLU A 171 10.92 13.88 -12.22
C GLU A 171 9.39 13.72 -12.29
N TYR A 172 8.80 13.13 -11.24
CA TYR A 172 7.36 12.82 -11.19
C TYR A 172 6.46 14.06 -11.39
N ASP A 173 6.83 15.21 -10.83
CA ASP A 173 6.06 16.45 -10.92
C ASP A 173 6.05 17.05 -12.34
N LYS A 174 6.97 16.61 -13.20
CA LYS A 174 7.09 17.05 -14.60
C LYS A 174 6.58 16.02 -15.59
N ALA A 175 5.94 14.96 -15.10
CA ALA A 175 5.40 13.92 -15.95
C ALA A 175 4.30 14.45 -16.87
N VAL A 176 4.32 14.02 -18.13
CA VAL A 176 3.24 14.28 -19.08
C VAL A 176 2.45 13.01 -19.27
N LYS A 177 1.16 13.08 -18.96
CA LYS A 177 0.25 11.93 -18.97
C LYS A 177 -0.82 12.10 -20.02
N VAL A 178 -1.21 11.00 -20.65
CA VAL A 178 -2.36 10.91 -21.55
C VAL A 178 -3.09 9.61 -21.27
N PHE A 179 -4.42 9.67 -21.23
CA PHE A 179 -5.24 8.47 -21.20
C PHE A 179 -5.60 8.09 -22.63
N VAL A 180 -5.22 6.88 -23.06
CA VAL A 180 -5.47 6.40 -24.41
C VAL A 180 -6.63 5.41 -24.36
N PHE A 181 -7.69 5.72 -25.11
CA PHE A 181 -8.78 4.80 -25.36
C PHE A 181 -8.49 4.00 -26.63
N PHE A 182 -8.68 2.68 -26.57
CA PHE A 182 -8.70 1.81 -27.73
C PHE A 182 -10.11 1.23 -27.91
N PRO A 183 -11.05 1.97 -28.53
CA PRO A 183 -12.44 1.55 -28.63
C PRO A 183 -12.55 0.23 -29.40
N ASP A 184 -13.02 -0.81 -28.71
CA ASP A 184 -13.25 -2.12 -29.30
C ASP A 184 -14.76 -2.26 -29.63
N PRO A 185 -15.14 -2.64 -30.86
CA PRO A 185 -16.54 -2.81 -31.24
C PRO A 185 -17.22 -4.01 -30.58
N GLN A 186 -16.45 -4.96 -30.03
CA GLN A 186 -16.96 -6.16 -29.36
C GLN A 186 -16.81 -6.11 -27.84
N GLU A 187 -15.91 -5.28 -27.30
CA GLU A 187 -15.63 -5.18 -25.87
C GLU A 187 -15.74 -3.73 -25.36
N LEU A 188 -16.73 -3.48 -24.48
CA LEU A 188 -16.93 -2.15 -23.88
C LEU A 188 -16.05 -1.91 -22.66
N PHE A 189 -15.65 -2.96 -21.95
CA PHE A 189 -14.78 -2.87 -20.77
C PHE A 189 -13.38 -3.36 -21.10
N VAL A 190 -12.39 -2.76 -20.44
CA VAL A 190 -11.03 -3.30 -20.44
C VAL A 190 -11.08 -4.70 -19.79
N PRO A 191 -10.60 -5.76 -20.47
CA PRO A 191 -10.66 -7.12 -19.95
C PRO A 191 -9.97 -7.25 -18.59
N SER A 192 -10.56 -8.05 -17.71
CA SER A 192 -9.96 -8.50 -16.46
C SER A 192 -9.83 -10.02 -16.49
N ALA A 193 -8.72 -10.54 -15.98
CA ALA A 193 -8.49 -11.98 -15.86
C ALA A 193 -9.36 -12.62 -14.76
N ASP A 194 -9.83 -11.81 -13.80
CA ASP A 194 -10.54 -12.28 -12.62
C ASP A 194 -12.06 -12.26 -12.80
N TYR A 195 -12.72 -13.37 -12.44
CA TYR A 195 -14.19 -13.46 -12.43
C TYR A 195 -14.83 -12.68 -11.29
N TYR A 196 -14.11 -12.53 -10.16
CA TYR A 196 -14.46 -11.66 -9.05
C TYR A 196 -13.21 -10.95 -8.54
N GLU A 197 -13.28 -9.63 -8.38
CA GLU A 197 -12.23 -8.84 -7.75
C GLU A 197 -12.67 -8.46 -6.32
N VAL A 198 -11.86 -8.82 -5.31
CA VAL A 198 -12.16 -8.52 -3.91
C VAL A 198 -11.56 -7.17 -3.52
N ILE A 199 -12.42 -6.22 -3.15
CA ILE A 199 -12.01 -4.85 -2.82
C ILE A 199 -12.33 -4.54 -1.36
N GLN A 200 -11.32 -4.11 -0.62
CA GLN A 200 -11.51 -3.63 0.76
C GLN A 200 -12.07 -2.21 0.76
N LEU A 201 -13.28 -2.10 1.29
CA LEU A 201 -14.01 -0.85 1.45
C LEU A 201 -13.61 -0.22 2.80
N ARG A 202 -12.55 0.60 2.79
CA ARG A 202 -11.91 1.14 3.99
C ARG A 202 -12.47 2.49 4.40
N THR A 203 -12.82 2.69 5.66
CA THR A 203 -13.41 3.96 6.14
C THR A 203 -12.51 5.19 6.00
N ASN A 204 -11.19 5.00 5.92
CA ASN A 204 -10.21 6.08 5.86
C ASN A 204 -9.80 6.48 4.43
N TRP A 205 -10.22 5.75 3.38
CA TRP A 205 -9.84 6.03 2.00
C TRP A 205 -11.01 5.84 1.03
N PRO A 206 -11.18 6.71 0.02
CA PRO A 206 -12.10 6.44 -1.08
C PRO A 206 -11.79 5.11 -1.76
N THR A 207 -12.84 4.41 -2.19
CA THR A 207 -12.72 3.10 -2.84
C THR A 207 -13.10 3.21 -4.31
N VAL A 208 -12.26 2.69 -5.20
CA VAL A 208 -12.49 2.72 -6.65
C VAL A 208 -12.92 1.34 -7.12
N LEU A 209 -13.95 1.28 -7.97
CA LEU A 209 -14.38 0.10 -8.71
C LEU A 209 -13.84 0.23 -10.14
N PRO A 210 -12.77 -0.52 -10.51
CA PRO A 210 -11.97 -0.26 -11.71
C PRO A 210 -12.60 -0.74 -13.02
N CYS A 211 -13.88 -0.45 -13.26
CA CYS A 211 -14.58 -0.81 -14.50
C CYS A 211 -14.33 0.21 -15.62
N GLN A 212 -13.09 0.26 -16.09
CA GLN A 212 -12.67 1.14 -17.17
C GLN A 212 -13.28 0.69 -18.50
N VAL A 213 -13.72 1.65 -19.31
CA VAL A 213 -14.29 1.39 -20.63
C VAL A 213 -13.28 1.65 -21.74
N THR A 214 -13.36 0.87 -22.82
CA THR A 214 -12.52 1.01 -24.01
C THR A 214 -12.89 2.24 -24.84
N SER A 215 -14.13 2.73 -24.71
CA SER A 215 -14.67 3.87 -25.46
C SER A 215 -15.20 4.98 -24.56
N PRO A 216 -14.79 6.24 -24.77
CA PRO A 216 -15.24 7.36 -23.93
C PRO A 216 -16.71 7.73 -24.14
N GLY A 217 -17.33 7.25 -25.23
CA GLY A 217 -18.74 7.47 -25.53
C GLY A 217 -19.69 6.49 -24.83
N ALA A 218 -19.17 5.46 -24.17
CA ALA A 218 -20.00 4.44 -23.52
C ALA A 218 -20.73 5.02 -22.29
N LYS A 219 -22.05 4.76 -22.20
CA LYS A 219 -22.84 5.09 -21.02
C LYS A 219 -22.67 3.97 -19.99
N VAL A 220 -22.18 4.30 -18.81
CA VAL A 220 -21.89 3.34 -17.73
C VAL A 220 -22.80 3.60 -16.53
N THR A 221 -23.32 2.53 -15.94
CA THR A 221 -24.16 2.53 -14.74
C THR A 221 -23.62 1.51 -13.73
N LEU A 222 -23.88 1.74 -12.43
CA LEU A 222 -23.44 0.86 -11.36
C LEU A 222 -24.62 0.03 -10.86
N HIS A 223 -24.43 -1.28 -10.73
CA HIS A 223 -25.47 -2.23 -10.33
C HIS A 223 -25.00 -3.05 -9.14
N ARG A 224 -25.97 -3.46 -8.32
CA ARG A 224 -25.78 -4.39 -7.22
C ARG A 224 -26.43 -5.72 -7.56
N GLU A 225 -25.82 -6.82 -7.15
CA GLU A 225 -26.34 -8.17 -7.40
C GLU A 225 -27.46 -8.55 -6.42
N PHE A 226 -27.31 -8.23 -5.14
CA PHE A 226 -28.25 -8.61 -4.08
C PHE A 226 -28.52 -7.47 -3.07
N PRO A 227 -29.78 -6.99 -2.94
CA PRO A 227 -30.87 -7.17 -3.91
C PRO A 227 -30.52 -6.51 -5.26
N PRO A 228 -31.02 -7.03 -6.39
CA PRO A 228 -30.71 -6.49 -7.70
C PRO A 228 -31.29 -5.09 -7.85
N VAL A 229 -30.41 -4.09 -7.94
CA VAL A 229 -30.80 -2.68 -8.06
C VAL A 229 -29.71 -1.86 -8.72
N GLU A 230 -30.10 -0.89 -9.54
CA GLU A 230 -29.19 0.14 -10.02
C GLU A 230 -28.82 1.07 -8.86
N VAL A 231 -27.53 1.22 -8.60
CA VAL A 231 -27.01 2.04 -7.52
C VAL A 231 -27.00 3.49 -7.99
N ALA A 232 -27.61 4.38 -7.20
CA ALA A 232 -27.64 5.80 -7.51
C ALA A 232 -26.22 6.40 -7.48
N VAL A 233 -25.90 7.19 -8.51
CA VAL A 233 -24.62 7.88 -8.67
C VAL A 233 -24.91 9.37 -8.70
N ASP A 234 -24.76 10.00 -7.54
CA ASP A 234 -25.14 11.39 -7.29
C ASP A 234 -23.96 12.38 -7.47
N GLY A 235 -22.74 11.86 -7.63
CA GLY A 235 -21.52 12.63 -7.71
C GLY A 235 -20.95 13.08 -6.36
N THR A 236 -21.63 12.79 -5.24
CA THR A 236 -21.20 13.19 -3.89
C THR A 236 -20.80 11.98 -3.03
N GLU A 237 -21.66 10.97 -2.93
CA GLU A 237 -21.36 9.70 -2.25
C GLU A 237 -20.62 8.78 -3.21
N ILE A 238 -21.12 8.68 -4.44
CA ILE A 238 -20.54 7.89 -5.52
C ILE A 238 -20.41 8.76 -6.77
N SER A 239 -19.21 8.84 -7.33
CA SER A 239 -18.96 9.51 -8.61
C SER A 239 -18.46 8.53 -9.67
N PHE A 240 -18.63 8.90 -10.93
CA PHE A 240 -18.13 8.15 -12.07
C PHE A 240 -17.04 8.94 -12.79
N ASN A 241 -15.95 8.26 -13.14
CA ASN A 241 -14.89 8.79 -13.99
C ASN A 241 -14.60 7.78 -15.11
N VAL A 242 -14.78 8.18 -16.36
CA VAL A 242 -14.59 7.29 -17.52
C VAL A 242 -13.20 6.64 -17.62
N LYS A 243 -12.16 7.29 -17.05
CA LYS A 243 -10.77 6.82 -17.06
C LYS A 243 -10.46 5.85 -15.89
N LYS A 244 -11.33 5.74 -14.88
CA LYS A 244 -11.05 5.01 -13.64
C LYS A 244 -12.16 4.04 -13.22
N GLY A 245 -13.42 4.34 -13.53
CA GLY A 245 -14.61 3.67 -13.02
C GLY A 245 -15.33 4.48 -11.95
N PHE A 246 -16.02 3.79 -11.02
CA PHE A 246 -16.78 4.43 -9.95
C PHE A 246 -15.91 4.65 -8.71
N THR A 247 -16.11 5.77 -8.01
CA THR A 247 -15.44 6.07 -6.75
C THR A 247 -16.48 6.26 -5.65
N ILE A 248 -16.42 5.41 -4.63
CA ILE A 248 -17.14 5.59 -3.37
C ILE A 248 -16.30 6.49 -2.48
N HIS A 249 -16.71 7.74 -2.29
CA HIS A 249 -15.91 8.76 -1.61
C HIS A 249 -15.81 8.55 -0.10
N ARG A 250 -16.92 8.12 0.51
CA ARG A 250 -17.01 7.81 1.94
C ARG A 250 -17.59 6.42 2.13
N PRO A 251 -16.72 5.41 2.20
CA PRO A 251 -17.10 4.05 2.52
C PRO A 251 -18.00 3.92 3.75
N ARG A 252 -19.07 3.12 3.64
CA ARG A 252 -20.06 2.87 4.70
C ARG A 252 -20.53 1.41 4.59
N PRO A 253 -21.06 0.80 5.66
CA PRO A 253 -21.45 -0.61 5.65
C PRO A 253 -22.46 -0.97 4.54
N HIS A 254 -23.40 -0.08 4.22
CA HIS A 254 -24.42 -0.32 3.20
C HIS A 254 -23.89 -0.31 1.76
N HIS A 255 -22.64 0.08 1.54
CA HIS A 255 -21.97 -0.04 0.24
C HIS A 255 -21.39 -1.45 -0.01
N ALA A 256 -21.20 -2.26 1.04
CA ALA A 256 -20.65 -3.61 0.92
C ALA A 256 -21.53 -4.54 0.06
N GLY A 257 -20.93 -5.63 -0.42
CA GLY A 257 -21.60 -6.63 -1.26
C GLY A 257 -21.03 -6.72 -2.68
N ALA A 258 -21.75 -7.44 -3.54
CA ALA A 258 -21.37 -7.65 -4.94
C ALA A 258 -21.91 -6.53 -5.83
N LEU A 259 -21.00 -5.72 -6.39
CA LEU A 259 -21.32 -4.65 -7.33
C LEU A 259 -20.69 -4.93 -8.69
N TYR A 260 -21.29 -4.44 -9.77
CA TYR A 260 -20.75 -4.55 -11.12
C TYR A 260 -21.20 -3.37 -11.97
N CYS A 261 -20.44 -3.06 -13.00
CA CYS A 261 -20.75 -1.99 -13.92
C CYS A 261 -21.47 -2.53 -15.14
N VAL A 262 -22.40 -1.76 -15.68
CA VAL A 262 -23.08 -2.05 -16.95
C VAL A 262 -22.80 -0.90 -17.91
N ALA A 263 -22.12 -1.21 -19.01
CA ALA A 263 -21.85 -0.27 -20.09
C ALA A 263 -22.79 -0.53 -21.28
N SER A 264 -23.14 0.56 -21.97
CA SER A 264 -23.93 0.52 -23.20
C SER A 264 -23.39 1.52 -24.22
N LEU A 265 -23.25 1.07 -25.47
CA LEU A 265 -22.83 1.89 -26.60
C LEU A 265 -23.47 1.37 -27.88
N GLY A 266 -24.35 2.16 -28.50
CA GLY A 266 -25.18 1.68 -29.60
C GLY A 266 -26.05 0.50 -29.15
N ASN A 267 -25.92 -0.63 -29.84
CA ASN A 267 -26.66 -1.87 -29.53
C ASN A 267 -25.91 -2.80 -28.58
N LEU A 268 -24.63 -2.52 -28.30
CA LEU A 268 -23.82 -3.35 -27.42
C LEU A 268 -24.10 -2.96 -25.96
N ARG A 269 -24.39 -3.96 -25.13
CA ARG A 269 -24.56 -3.82 -23.68
C ARG A 269 -23.82 -4.96 -22.99
N GLN A 270 -22.91 -4.63 -22.09
CA GLN A 270 -22.06 -5.59 -21.39
C GLN A 270 -21.99 -5.26 -19.91
N SER A 271 -21.68 -6.29 -19.12
CA SER A 271 -21.40 -6.15 -17.70
C SER A 271 -19.90 -6.35 -17.48
N SER A 272 -19.32 -5.62 -16.54
CA SER A 272 -17.94 -5.82 -16.11
C SER A 272 -17.81 -7.12 -15.31
N THR A 273 -16.57 -7.45 -14.91
CA THR A 273 -16.35 -8.35 -13.77
C THR A 273 -17.06 -7.83 -12.51
N LYS A 274 -17.34 -8.72 -11.57
CA LYS A 274 -18.04 -8.40 -10.33
C LYS A 274 -17.02 -8.05 -9.24
N TYR A 275 -17.30 -6.98 -8.52
CA TYR A 275 -16.51 -6.48 -7.42
C TYR A 275 -17.14 -6.89 -6.09
N MET A 276 -16.42 -7.66 -5.28
CA MET A 276 -16.84 -8.08 -3.94
C MET A 276 -16.30 -7.09 -2.91
N LEU A 277 -17.14 -6.17 -2.46
CA LEU A 277 -16.75 -5.12 -1.51
C LEU A 277 -16.90 -5.62 -0.07
N ILE A 278 -15.77 -5.66 0.66
CA ILE A 278 -15.72 -6.03 2.07
C ILE A 278 -15.49 -4.77 2.90
N TYR A 279 -16.47 -4.37 3.70
CA TYR A 279 -16.34 -3.23 4.60
C TYR A 279 -15.35 -3.52 5.72
N VAL A 280 -14.36 -2.62 5.88
CA VAL A 280 -13.37 -2.68 6.94
C VAL A 280 -13.34 -1.33 7.63
N ASN A 281 -13.72 -1.31 8.92
CA ASN A 281 -13.59 -0.13 9.74
C ASN A 281 -12.12 0.07 10.10
N TYR A 282 -11.50 1.09 9.51
CA TYR A 282 -10.12 1.46 9.75
C TYR A 282 -10.06 2.50 10.88
N PRO A 283 -9.49 2.16 12.05
CA PRO A 283 -9.41 3.08 13.17
C PRO A 283 -8.50 4.27 12.85
N MET A 284 -8.74 5.40 13.53
CA MET A 284 -7.96 6.61 13.36
C MET A 284 -6.56 6.53 14.00
N ALA A 285 -6.40 5.71 15.03
CA ALA A 285 -5.16 5.60 15.79
C ALA A 285 -4.93 4.19 16.36
N PRO A 286 -3.69 3.84 16.74
CA PRO A 286 -3.42 2.64 17.51
C PRO A 286 -4.14 2.66 18.87
N PRO A 287 -4.42 1.50 19.48
CA PRO A 287 -5.10 1.41 20.77
C PRO A 287 -4.35 2.15 21.88
N ALA A 288 -5.07 2.65 22.89
CA ALA A 288 -4.49 3.22 24.11
C ALA A 288 -4.85 2.33 25.31
N PRO A 289 -4.11 1.22 25.53
CA PRO A 289 -4.41 0.30 26.61
C PRO A 289 -4.06 0.89 27.98
N VAL A 290 -4.83 0.50 28.99
CA VAL A 290 -4.58 0.76 30.39
C VAL A 290 -4.54 -0.58 31.12
N ILE A 291 -3.47 -0.83 31.86
CA ILE A 291 -3.28 -2.06 32.63
C ILE A 291 -3.54 -1.83 34.11
N GLN A 292 -4.23 -2.77 34.75
CA GLN A 292 -4.56 -2.74 36.17
C GLN A 292 -4.52 -4.15 36.76
N ALA A 293 -3.62 -4.37 37.71
CA ALA A 293 -3.59 -5.58 38.52
C ALA A 293 -4.58 -5.49 39.68
N SER A 294 -5.15 -6.62 40.12
CA SER A 294 -6.03 -6.69 41.29
C SER A 294 -5.33 -6.27 42.58
N SER A 295 -4.02 -6.48 42.67
CA SER A 295 -3.15 -5.97 43.73
C SER A 295 -1.70 -5.84 43.23
N GLY A 296 -0.97 -4.86 43.75
CA GLY A 296 0.48 -4.73 43.53
C GLY A 296 1.31 -5.76 44.31
N SER A 297 0.71 -6.41 45.30
CA SER A 297 1.32 -7.51 46.07
C SER A 297 0.31 -8.62 46.35
N VAL A 298 0.64 -9.86 45.99
CA VAL A 298 -0.25 -11.03 46.14
C VAL A 298 0.41 -12.08 47.00
N VAL A 299 -0.35 -12.70 47.90
CA VAL A 299 0.18 -13.76 48.77
C VAL A 299 0.32 -15.05 47.98
N VAL A 300 1.39 -15.82 48.23
CA VAL A 300 1.57 -17.15 47.63
C VAL A 300 0.30 -18.00 47.82
N GLY A 301 -0.19 -18.62 46.76
CA GLY A 301 -1.38 -19.47 46.74
C GLY A 301 -2.72 -18.73 46.59
N GLU A 302 -2.74 -17.40 46.55
CA GLU A 302 -3.92 -16.63 46.13
C GLU A 302 -3.98 -16.50 44.60
N ASN A 303 -5.11 -15.99 44.08
CA ASN A 303 -5.30 -15.78 42.65
C ASN A 303 -5.05 -14.30 42.30
N LEU A 304 -4.35 -14.08 41.19
CA LEU A 304 -4.08 -12.76 40.64
C LEU A 304 -4.89 -12.55 39.36
N ARG A 305 -5.47 -11.35 39.21
CA ARG A 305 -6.10 -10.90 37.97
C ARG A 305 -5.38 -9.66 37.46
N VAL A 306 -5.01 -9.65 36.19
CA VAL A 306 -4.41 -8.48 35.53
C VAL A 306 -5.30 -8.09 34.36
N GLY A 307 -6.03 -6.98 34.51
CA GLY A 307 -6.91 -6.46 33.48
C GLY A 307 -6.18 -5.48 32.56
N CYS A 308 -6.45 -5.57 31.27
CA CYS A 308 -6.01 -4.62 30.26
C CYS A 308 -7.24 -4.11 29.52
N THR A 309 -7.43 -2.80 29.52
CA THR A 309 -8.65 -2.17 29.00
C THR A 309 -8.29 -1.14 27.93
N VAL A 310 -9.02 -1.14 26.83
CA VAL A 310 -8.90 -0.20 25.72
C VAL A 310 -10.24 0.48 25.51
N MET A 311 -10.25 1.79 25.57
CA MET A 311 -11.37 2.62 25.15
C MET A 311 -11.15 3.05 23.70
N GLY A 312 -12.06 2.70 22.80
CA GLY A 312 -11.88 2.92 21.37
C GLY A 312 -13.17 3.23 20.62
N GLU A 313 -13.01 3.42 19.32
CA GLU A 313 -14.11 3.55 18.37
C GLU A 313 -14.95 2.27 18.32
N GLN A 314 -16.26 2.41 18.13
CA GLN A 314 -17.16 1.26 18.00
C GLN A 314 -16.84 0.43 16.75
N ASP A 315 -17.08 -0.88 16.82
CA ASP A 315 -16.86 -1.85 15.72
C ASP A 315 -15.40 -1.93 15.24
N VAL A 316 -14.44 -1.51 16.08
CA VAL A 316 -13.00 -1.68 15.83
C VAL A 316 -12.49 -2.87 16.62
N ALA A 317 -12.04 -3.90 15.91
CA ALA A 317 -11.40 -5.06 16.55
C ALA A 317 -10.07 -4.66 17.20
N VAL A 318 -9.84 -5.16 18.42
CA VAL A 318 -8.59 -5.01 19.17
C VAL A 318 -8.10 -6.40 19.54
N GLU A 319 -6.88 -6.72 19.16
CA GLU A 319 -6.20 -7.97 19.52
C GLU A 319 -5.31 -7.73 20.74
N PHE A 320 -5.42 -8.59 21.74
CA PHE A 320 -4.61 -8.51 22.97
C PHE A 320 -3.57 -9.62 23.01
N THR A 321 -2.33 -9.26 23.34
CA THR A 321 -1.25 -10.21 23.62
C THR A 321 -0.62 -9.91 24.96
N TRP A 322 -0.12 -10.94 25.63
CA TRP A 322 0.38 -10.86 27.01
C TRP A 322 1.79 -11.45 27.12
N GLU A 323 2.66 -10.73 27.83
CA GLU A 323 3.93 -11.24 28.33
C GLU A 323 3.86 -11.25 29.86
N TYR A 324 4.25 -12.36 30.48
CA TYR A 324 4.15 -12.53 31.93
C TYR A 324 5.21 -13.50 32.46
N PRO A 325 5.61 -13.41 33.74
CA PRO A 325 6.76 -14.16 34.27
C PRO A 325 6.61 -15.68 34.17
N GLY A 326 5.41 -16.20 34.45
CA GLY A 326 5.11 -17.64 34.40
C GLY A 326 5.29 -18.28 33.02
N GLN A 327 5.38 -17.49 31.94
CA GLN A 327 5.62 -17.99 30.59
C GLN A 327 6.97 -18.71 30.47
N GLN A 328 7.99 -18.27 31.20
CA GLN A 328 9.36 -18.82 31.14
C GLN A 328 9.44 -20.27 31.64
N ILE A 329 8.48 -20.70 32.46
CA ILE A 329 8.37 -22.06 32.98
C ILE A 329 7.22 -22.85 32.33
N GLY A 330 6.69 -22.34 31.22
CA GLY A 330 5.63 -23.00 30.45
C GLY A 330 4.25 -22.99 31.11
N ARG A 331 3.95 -22.04 32.02
CA ARG A 331 2.56 -21.88 32.47
C ARG A 331 1.69 -21.46 31.29
N PRO A 332 0.48 -22.04 31.13
CA PRO A 332 -0.42 -21.68 30.04
C PRO A 332 -1.02 -20.29 30.25
N LEU A 333 -1.29 -19.60 29.14
CA LEU A 333 -1.98 -18.31 29.12
C LEU A 333 -3.48 -18.55 29.30
N TYR A 334 -4.09 -18.00 30.35
CA TYR A 334 -5.52 -18.01 30.55
C TYR A 334 -6.07 -16.58 30.58
N THR A 335 -6.83 -16.21 29.55
CA THR A 335 -7.40 -14.87 29.38
C THR A 335 -8.92 -14.91 29.21
N GLN A 336 -9.59 -13.87 29.70
CA GLN A 336 -11.00 -13.62 29.45
C GLN A 336 -11.14 -12.27 28.73
N GLU A 337 -11.73 -12.30 27.53
CA GLU A 337 -11.92 -11.12 26.71
C GLU A 337 -13.40 -10.71 26.66
N SER A 338 -13.65 -9.41 26.69
CA SER A 338 -15.01 -8.85 26.59
C SER A 338 -15.00 -7.52 25.84
N VAL A 339 -16.11 -7.23 25.18
CA VAL A 339 -16.37 -5.95 24.51
C VAL A 339 -17.71 -5.43 24.98
N SER A 340 -17.76 -4.18 25.41
CA SER A 340 -18.98 -3.54 25.87
C SER A 340 -19.15 -2.16 25.23
N PRO A 341 -20.36 -1.80 24.75
CA PRO A 341 -20.62 -0.46 24.24
C PRO A 341 -20.61 0.54 25.40
N VAL A 342 -20.09 1.74 25.17
CA VAL A 342 -20.03 2.82 26.17
C VAL A 342 -21.02 3.91 25.77
N GLY A 343 -22.06 4.11 26.57
CA GLY A 343 -23.07 5.14 26.32
C GLY A 343 -22.53 6.56 26.55
N GLY A 344 -23.04 7.53 25.78
CA GLY A 344 -22.71 8.95 25.94
C GLY A 344 -22.07 9.57 24.68
N GLY A 345 -22.91 10.14 23.81
CA GLY A 345 -22.53 11.07 22.74
C GLY A 345 -21.82 10.48 21.52
N ALA A 346 -20.68 9.81 21.70
CA ALA A 346 -19.91 9.21 20.60
C ALA A 346 -19.96 7.68 20.69
N ALA A 347 -20.21 7.02 19.55
CA ALA A 347 -20.16 5.57 19.37
C ALA A 347 -18.78 5.01 19.77
N ARG A 348 -18.64 4.62 21.05
CA ARG A 348 -17.41 4.09 21.65
C ARG A 348 -17.67 2.72 22.24
N GLN A 349 -16.62 1.92 22.30
CA GLN A 349 -16.63 0.64 23.00
C GLN A 349 -15.43 0.52 23.92
N GLN A 350 -15.61 -0.30 24.95
CA GLN A 350 -14.57 -0.74 25.84
C GLN A 350 -14.25 -2.20 25.53
N SER A 351 -13.05 -2.45 25.04
CA SER A 351 -12.49 -3.79 24.86
C SER A 351 -11.58 -4.12 26.02
N GLN A 352 -11.73 -5.30 26.62
CA GLN A 352 -10.98 -5.71 27.79
C GLN A 352 -10.45 -7.13 27.63
N SER A 353 -9.20 -7.36 28.04
CA SER A 353 -8.60 -8.68 28.23
C SER A 353 -8.13 -8.80 29.67
N VAL A 354 -8.50 -9.88 30.35
CA VAL A 354 -8.09 -10.14 31.75
C VAL A 354 -7.26 -11.41 31.79
N LEU A 355 -5.98 -11.28 32.15
CA LEU A 355 -5.10 -12.40 32.46
C LEU A 355 -5.38 -12.93 33.86
N LEU A 356 -5.56 -14.23 33.97
CA LEU A 356 -5.86 -14.93 35.21
C LEU A 356 -4.68 -15.84 35.59
N VAL A 357 -4.14 -15.63 36.78
CA VAL A 357 -3.05 -16.45 37.35
C VAL A 357 -3.55 -17.06 38.66
N ASP A 358 -3.95 -18.33 38.60
CA ASP A 358 -4.39 -19.07 39.78
C ASP A 358 -3.19 -19.60 40.58
N GLU A 359 -3.37 -19.73 41.89
CA GLU A 359 -2.36 -20.25 42.82
C GLU A 359 -0.97 -19.63 42.60
N VAL A 360 -0.86 -18.33 42.86
CA VAL A 360 0.36 -17.54 42.62
C VAL A 360 1.56 -18.13 43.37
N ARG A 361 2.70 -18.21 42.67
CA ARG A 361 3.98 -18.74 43.13
C ARG A 361 5.06 -17.66 43.02
N SER A 362 6.20 -17.88 43.65
CA SER A 362 7.34 -16.94 43.58
C SER A 362 7.79 -16.64 42.14
N VAL A 363 7.65 -17.60 41.23
CA VAL A 363 7.97 -17.48 39.80
C VAL A 363 7.03 -16.54 39.03
N ASP A 364 5.85 -16.24 39.57
CA ASP A 364 4.91 -15.29 38.93
C ASP A 364 5.22 -13.84 39.31
N GLN A 365 6.18 -13.62 40.22
CA GLN A 365 6.65 -12.29 40.53
C GLN A 365 7.34 -11.67 39.31
N GLY A 366 6.94 -10.46 38.96
CA GLY A 366 7.61 -9.71 37.90
C GLY A 366 6.68 -8.76 37.16
N THR A 367 7.05 -8.48 35.91
CA THR A 367 6.36 -7.54 35.05
C THR A 367 5.39 -8.27 34.14
N TYR A 368 4.15 -7.81 34.15
CA TYR A 368 3.08 -8.24 33.25
C TYR A 368 2.90 -7.15 32.20
N THR A 369 3.03 -7.50 30.93
CA THR A 369 2.88 -6.57 29.81
C THR A 369 1.68 -7.00 28.97
N CYS A 370 0.75 -6.08 28.77
CA CYS A 370 -0.33 -6.21 27.81
C CYS A 370 0.00 -5.39 26.57
N THR A 371 -0.10 -6.00 25.40
CA THR A 371 -0.01 -5.32 24.10
C THR A 371 -1.38 -5.37 23.43
N ALA A 372 -1.92 -4.20 23.10
CA ALA A 372 -3.17 -4.08 22.36
C ALA A 372 -2.89 -3.59 20.93
N GLN A 373 -3.43 -4.29 19.93
CA GLN A 373 -3.15 -4.07 18.52
C GLN A 373 -4.45 -3.87 17.71
N ASN A 374 -4.40 -2.95 16.74
CA ASN A 374 -5.39 -2.82 15.68
C ASN A 374 -4.70 -2.56 14.32
N LEU A 375 -5.47 -2.25 13.27
CA LEU A 375 -4.95 -2.01 11.92
C LEU A 375 -4.01 -0.79 11.77
N GLN A 376 -3.93 0.09 12.78
CA GLN A 376 -3.00 1.23 12.80
C GLN A 376 -1.70 0.93 13.58
N GLY A 377 -1.66 -0.15 14.34
CA GLY A 377 -0.48 -0.56 15.09
C GLY A 377 -0.80 -1.10 16.47
N ALA A 378 0.25 -1.24 17.28
CA ALA A 378 0.17 -1.79 18.62
C ALA A 378 0.73 -0.82 19.66
N LYS A 379 0.21 -0.89 20.89
CA LYS A 379 0.82 -0.26 22.07
C LYS A 379 0.85 -1.25 23.23
N SER A 380 1.90 -1.12 24.04
CA SER A 380 2.14 -1.99 25.19
C SER A 380 2.14 -1.19 26.48
N VAL A 381 1.59 -1.78 27.54
CA VAL A 381 1.60 -1.23 28.89
C VAL A 381 1.95 -2.33 29.88
N SER A 382 2.67 -1.97 30.94
CA SER A 382 3.19 -2.95 31.90
C SER A 382 2.84 -2.59 33.34
N ALA A 383 2.64 -3.62 34.16
CA ALA A 383 2.46 -3.51 35.61
C ALA A 383 3.33 -4.55 36.32
N THR A 384 3.93 -4.16 37.45
CA THR A 384 4.77 -5.06 38.25
C THR A 384 4.00 -5.57 39.46
N VAL A 385 4.00 -6.89 39.67
CA VAL A 385 3.37 -7.55 40.81
C VAL A 385 4.43 -8.22 41.68
N LYS A 386 4.35 -8.00 42.99
CA LYS A 386 5.20 -8.66 44.00
C LYS A 386 4.47 -9.87 44.59
N VAL A 387 5.21 -10.95 44.86
CA VAL A 387 4.64 -12.13 45.52
C VAL A 387 5.18 -12.22 46.94
N VAL A 388 4.29 -12.22 47.93
CA VAL A 388 4.66 -12.24 49.35
C VAL A 388 4.38 -13.62 49.98
N PRO A 389 5.23 -14.10 50.90
CA PRO A 389 4.99 -15.38 51.58
C PRO A 389 3.72 -15.35 52.41
N LYS A 390 3.06 -16.50 52.59
CA LYS A 390 2.02 -16.66 53.62
C LYS A 390 2.65 -16.42 55.00
N ALA A 391 2.04 -15.57 55.82
CA ALA A 391 2.48 -15.35 57.18
C ALA A 391 2.40 -16.68 57.97
N LYS A 392 3.49 -17.03 58.66
CA LYS A 392 3.48 -18.18 59.59
C LYS A 392 2.70 -17.78 60.85
N PRO A 393 1.76 -18.60 61.36
CA PRO A 393 1.11 -18.30 62.63
C PRO A 393 2.15 -18.23 63.74
N LYS A 394 2.08 -17.19 64.59
CA LYS A 394 2.88 -17.11 65.81
C LYS A 394 2.49 -18.31 66.68
N LYS A 395 3.45 -19.19 66.95
CA LYS A 395 3.27 -20.32 67.86
C LYS A 395 3.00 -19.75 69.27
N PRO A 396 1.91 -20.15 69.94
CA PRO A 396 1.53 -19.63 71.25
C PRO A 396 2.55 -19.97 72.34
#